data_AF-A0A1I5PBQ6-F1
#
_entry.id   AF-A0A1I5PBQ6-F1
#
_cell.length_a   1.000
_cell.length_b   1.000
_cell.length_c   1.000
_cell.angle_alpha   90.00
_cell.angle_beta   90.00
_cell.angle_gamma   90.00
#
_symmetry.space_group_name_H-M   'P 1'
#
loop_
_entity.id
_entity.type
_entity.pdbx_description
1 polymer ?
#
loop_
_entity_poly.entity_id
_entity_poly.type
_entity_poly.pdbx_seq_one_letter_code
_entity_poly.pdbx_strand_id
1 'polypeptide(L)' 'MENMEKRQLLEDIEKLLSFDGNDTEINPNYLKYFTIDELISIKKELEKKYANMVEDNLEWMQQFKKQ' A
#
# COMPACT_ATOMS: atom_id res chain seq x y z
N MET A 1 16.74 -16.60 -2.13
CA MET A 1 16.42 -15.53 -1.16
C MET A 1 15.36 -14.58 -1.73
N GLU A 2 15.34 -14.32 -3.04
CA GLU A 2 14.34 -13.47 -3.73
C GLU A 2 12.84 -13.74 -3.45
N ASN A 3 12.44 -15.01 -3.23
CA ASN A 3 11.03 -15.33 -3.01
C ASN A 3 10.48 -14.81 -1.67
N MET A 4 11.33 -14.60 -0.66
CA MET A 4 10.87 -14.01 0.61
C MET A 4 10.62 -12.51 0.47
N GLU A 5 11.53 -11.77 -0.17
CA GLU A 5 11.35 -10.33 -0.42
C GLU A 5 10.10 -10.04 -1.26
N LYS A 6 9.89 -10.82 -2.32
CA LYS A 6 8.69 -10.72 -3.15
C LYS A 6 7.40 -10.90 -2.36
N ARG A 7 7.33 -11.90 -1.48
CA ARG A 7 6.16 -12.13 -0.62
C ARG A 7 5.91 -10.97 0.33
N GLN A 8 6.98 -10.49 0.97
CA GLN A 8 6.90 -9.42 1.94
C GLN A 8 6.43 -8.11 1.29
N LEU A 9 6.92 -7.80 0.08
CA LEU A 9 6.42 -6.67 -0.71
C LEU A 9 4.94 -6.81 -1.04
N LEU A 10 4.46 -8.01 -1.37
CA LEU A 10 3.07 -8.22 -1.74
C LEU A 10 2.12 -8.07 -0.56
N GLU A 11 2.48 -8.59 0.61
CA GLU A 11 1.73 -8.36 1.85
C GLU A 11 1.66 -6.86 2.21
N ASP A 12 2.73 -6.11 1.97
CA ASP A 12 2.76 -4.66 2.23
C ASP A 12 1.82 -3.91 1.27
N ILE A 13 1.86 -4.26 -0.03
CA ILE A 13 0.97 -3.70 -1.06
C ILE A 13 -0.49 -4.05 -0.75
N GLU A 14 -0.77 -5.28 -0.31
CA GLU A 14 -2.12 -5.73 0.05
C GLU A 14 -2.68 -4.91 1.23
N LYS A 15 -1.88 -4.71 2.27
CA LYS A 15 -2.27 -3.86 3.41
C LYS A 15 -2.52 -2.41 3.00
N LEU A 16 -1.70 -1.86 2.10
CA LEU A 16 -1.86 -0.50 1.60
C LEU A 16 -3.14 -0.34 0.77
N LEU A 17 -3.53 -1.36 -0.01
CA LEU A 17 -4.78 -1.35 -0.77
C LEU A 17 -6.00 -1.54 0.14
N SER A 18 -5.93 -2.45 1.11
CA SER A 18 -7.02 -2.70 2.06
C SER A 18 -7.28 -1.54 3.02
N PHE A 19 -6.37 -0.57 3.12
CA PHE A 19 -6.60 0.64 3.91
C PHE A 19 -7.76 1.50 3.40
N ASP A 20 -8.06 1.48 2.10
CA ASP A 20 -9.19 2.22 1.52
C ASP A 20 -10.56 1.61 1.90
N GLY A 21 -10.58 0.55 2.72
CA GLY A 21 -11.78 -0.21 3.07
C GLY A 21 -12.29 -1.12 1.95
N ASN A 22 -11.56 -1.15 0.83
CA ASN A 22 -11.76 -2.12 -0.24
C ASN A 22 -10.90 -3.35 0.06
N ASP A 23 -11.55 -4.46 0.41
CA ASP A 23 -10.90 -5.76 0.60
C ASP A 23 -10.28 -6.19 -0.75
N THR A 24 -9.02 -5.77 -0.96
CA THR A 24 -8.33 -5.95 -2.23
C THR A 24 -7.37 -7.10 -2.07
N GLU A 25 -7.87 -8.31 -2.30
CA GLU A 25 -7.04 -9.52 -2.30
C GLU A 25 -6.11 -9.49 -3.51
N ILE A 26 -4.80 -9.37 -3.27
CA ILE A 26 -3.82 -9.40 -4.36
C ILE A 26 -3.55 -10.85 -4.70
N ASN A 27 -3.82 -11.24 -5.95
CA ASN A 27 -3.52 -12.60 -6.39
C ASN A 27 -1.99 -12.86 -6.33
N PRO A 28 -1.51 -13.83 -5.53
CA PRO A 28 -0.08 -14.10 -5.38
C PRO A 28 0.59 -14.56 -6.68
N ASN A 29 -0.19 -14.95 -7.69
CA ASN A 29 0.33 -15.23 -9.03
C ASN A 29 0.95 -14.00 -9.69
N TYR A 30 0.62 -12.78 -9.28
CA TYR A 30 1.26 -11.56 -9.76
C TYR A 30 2.79 -11.58 -9.51
N LEU A 31 3.29 -12.24 -8.46
CA LEU A 31 4.74 -12.41 -8.21
C LEU A 31 5.51 -13.11 -9.32
N LYS A 32 4.82 -13.94 -10.10
CA LYS A 32 5.39 -14.64 -11.26
C LYS A 32 5.58 -13.72 -12.45
N TYR A 33 4.77 -12.68 -12.55
CA TYR A 33 4.77 -11.73 -13.66
C TYR A 33 5.54 -10.45 -13.32
N PHE A 34 5.55 -10.05 -12.05
CA PHE A 34 6.26 -8.87 -11.59
C PHE A 34 7.65 -9.20 -11.04
N THR A 35 8.62 -8.35 -11.38
CA THR A 35 9.96 -8.36 -10.79
C THR A 35 9.93 -7.66 -9.43
N ILE A 36 11.00 -7.82 -8.63
CA ILE A 36 11.13 -7.12 -7.35
C ILE A 36 11.04 -5.61 -7.55
N ASP A 37 11.68 -5.08 -8.59
CA ASP A 37 11.70 -3.65 -8.89
C ASP A 37 10.29 -3.10 -9.20
N GLU A 38 9.50 -3.85 -9.97
CA GLU A 38 8.11 -3.51 -10.27
C GLU A 38 7.25 -3.48 -8.99
N LEU A 39 7.40 -4.49 -8.12
CA LEU A 39 6.69 -4.54 -6.83
C LEU A 39 7.09 -3.36 -5.93
N ILE A 40 8.37 -2.99 -5.90
CA ILE A 40 8.86 -1.82 -5.16
C ILE A 40 8.25 -0.54 -5.73
N SER A 41 8.15 -0.42 -7.05
CA SER A 41 7.55 0.74 -7.71
C SER A 41 6.05 0.86 -7.36
N ILE A 42 5.31 -0.24 -7.43
CA ILE A 42 3.89 -0.30 -7.05
C ILE A 42 3.72 0.09 -5.57
N LYS A 43 4.54 -0.48 -4.68
CA LYS A 43 4.53 -0.15 -3.25
C LYS A 43 4.74 1.36 -3.03
N LYS A 44 5.74 1.95 -3.68
CA LYS A 44 6.04 3.39 -3.55
C LYS A 44 4.90 4.28 -4.01
N GLU A 45 4.24 3.93 -5.11
CA GLU A 45 3.08 4.67 -5.61
C GLU A 45 1.90 4.59 -4.63
N LEU A 46 1.66 3.43 -4.03
CA LEU A 46 0.65 3.25 -2.98
C LEU A 46 1.00 4.02 -1.71
N GLU A 47 2.25 3.97 -1.26
CA GLU A 47 2.71 4.75 -0.10
C GLU A 47 2.55 6.26 -0.33
N LYS A 48 2.81 6.77 -1.54
CA LYS A 48 2.55 8.18 -1.86
C LYS A 48 1.05 8.49 -1.79
N LYS A 49 0.19 7.63 -2.35
CA LYS A 49 -1.26 7.83 -2.25
C LYS A 49 -1.72 7.81 -0.80
N TYR A 50 -1.23 6.85 -0.02
CA TYR A 50 -1.50 6.71 1.39
C TYR A 50 -1.02 7.93 2.18
N ALA A 51 0.20 8.43 1.91
CA ALA A 51 0.75 9.62 2.55
C ALA A 51 -0.12 10.86 2.26
N ASN A 52 -0.50 11.08 1.00
CA ASN A 52 -1.43 12.16 0.65
C ASN A 52 -2.78 11.99 1.35
N MET A 53 -3.32 10.76 1.39
CA MET A 53 -4.60 10.47 2.02
C MET A 53 -4.55 10.66 3.54
N VAL A 54 -3.44 10.31 4.18
CA VAL A 54 -3.19 10.50 5.61
C VAL A 54 -2.93 11.95 5.94
N GLU A 55 -2.21 12.70 5.11
CA GLU A 55 -2.07 14.16 5.28
C GLU A 55 -3.44 14.84 5.19
N ASP A 56 -4.26 14.48 4.20
CA ASP A 56 -5.63 14.98 4.06
C ASP A 56 -6.49 14.58 5.27
N ASN A 57 -6.38 13.32 5.74
CA ASN A 57 -7.05 12.86 6.96
C ASN A 57 -6.52 13.52 8.24
N LEU A 58 -5.23 13.85 8.32
CA LEU A 58 -4.61 14.52 9.47
C LEU A 58 -5.05 15.96 9.54
N GLU A 59 -5.06 16.67 8.41
CA GLU A 59 -5.63 18.01 8.30
C GLU A 59 -7.11 18.00 8.69
N TRP A 60 -7.87 17.01 8.18
CA TRP A 60 -9.27 16.79 8.54
C TRP A 60 -9.43 16.51 10.05
N MET A 61 -8.66 15.59 10.63
CA MET A 61 -8.69 15.25 12.06
C MET A 61 -8.30 16.43 12.97
N GLN A 62 -7.34 17.26 12.54
CA GLN A 62 -6.94 18.49 13.27
C GLN A 62 -8.07 19.53 13.28
N GLN A 63 -8.87 19.64 12.20
CA GLN A 63 -10.06 20.49 12.19
C GLN A 63 -11.16 19.98 13.13
N PHE A 64 -11.33 18.67 13.29
CA PHE A 64 -12.34 18.09 14.19
C PHE A 64 -11.95 18.09 15.68
N LYS A 65 -10.66 18.16 16.02
CA LYS A 65 -10.19 18.23 17.42
C LYS A 65 -10.41 19.58 18.12
N LYS A 66 -11.11 20.51 17.48
CA LYS A 66 -11.33 21.89 17.96
C LYS A 66 -12.81 22.18 18.34
N GLN A 67 -13.51 21.19 18.91
CA GLN A 67 -14.77 21.36 19.64
C GLN A 67 -14.54 21.18 21.13
#